data_AF-A0A172MJV8-F1
#
_entry.id   AF-A0A172MJV8-F1
#
_cell.length_a   1.000
_cell.length_b   1.000
_cell.length_c   1.000
_cell.angle_alpha   90.00
_cell.angle_beta   90.00
_cell.angle_gamma   90.00
#
_symmetry.space_group_name_H-M   'P 1'
#
loop_
_entity.id
_entity.type
_entity.pdbx_description
1 polymer ?
#
loop_
_entity_poly.entity_id
_entity_poly.type
_entity_poly.pdbx_seq_one_letter_code
_entity_poly.pdbx_strand_id
1 'polypeptide(L)'
;VLDVLMARREARNRELEEAAERDPTVEQDKFPAELTRRYTLVFKPRSGTSDHPTKALSVRQVCGDHIGKLITVRAIATRVSDVKPIVQVSAYTCDRCGCEIFQPISDRQYGPLTVCPSEDCKKNQSKGQLNPSTRASKFLPFQEVKVQEMAEQVPIGQIPRSLTVLCYGSLVRNINPGDVIDIAGIFLPTPYTGFKAMKAGLLTDTYVEAHHIRQHKKAYSEMIIDARLVRRIDNYRQTGQVYELLAKSIAPEIFGHLDVKKALLLLLIGGVTKEMGDGMKIRGDINMCLMGDPGVAKSQLLKYISKVAPRGVYTSGRGSSGVGLTAAVMRDPVTDEMVL
;
A
#
# COMPACT_ATOMS: atom_id res chain seq x y z
N VAL A 1 -12.34 13.33 -25.46
CA VAL A 1 -13.79 13.06 -25.27
C VAL A 1 -14.23 13.24 -23.82
N LEU A 2 -13.56 12.62 -22.84
CA LEU A 2 -13.91 12.73 -21.42
C LEU A 2 -13.80 14.16 -20.85
N ASP A 3 -12.87 14.99 -21.32
CA ASP A 3 -12.71 16.37 -20.83
C ASP A 3 -13.82 17.32 -21.30
N VAL A 4 -14.40 17.06 -22.48
CA VAL A 4 -15.53 17.85 -23.01
C VAL A 4 -16.81 17.57 -22.22
N LEU A 5 -17.06 16.31 -21.85
CA LEU A 5 -18.20 15.93 -21.01
C LEU A 5 -18.10 16.56 -19.61
N MET A 6 -16.88 16.68 -19.07
CA MET A 6 -16.64 17.31 -17.77
C MET A 6 -16.82 18.82 -17.81
N ALA A 7 -16.25 19.50 -18.81
CA ALA A 7 -16.46 20.94 -18.98
C ALA A 7 -17.95 21.26 -19.09
N ARG A 8 -18.74 20.42 -19.77
CA ARG A 8 -20.21 20.54 -19.81
C ARG A 8 -20.88 20.30 -18.47
N ARG A 9 -20.44 19.30 -17.70
CA ARG A 9 -20.99 19.01 -16.35
C ARG A 9 -20.65 20.11 -15.36
N GLU A 10 -19.45 20.67 -15.41
CA GLU A 10 -19.04 21.79 -14.56
C GLU A 10 -19.70 23.10 -14.96
N ALA A 11 -19.82 23.40 -16.26
CA ALA A 11 -20.58 24.55 -16.75
C ALA A 11 -22.04 24.46 -16.33
N ARG A 12 -22.67 23.28 -16.51
CA ARG A 12 -24.05 23.05 -16.06
C ARG A 12 -24.20 23.17 -14.54
N ASN A 13 -23.24 22.69 -13.74
CA ASN A 13 -23.27 22.89 -12.30
C ASN A 13 -23.17 24.37 -11.91
N ARG A 14 -22.37 25.18 -12.63
CA ARG A 14 -22.29 26.64 -12.41
C ARG A 14 -23.59 27.33 -12.79
N GLU A 15 -24.18 26.98 -13.93
CA GLU A 15 -25.50 27.49 -14.35
C GLU A 15 -26.60 27.14 -13.33
N LEU A 16 -26.56 25.91 -12.79
CA LEU A 16 -27.49 25.48 -11.74
C LEU A 16 -27.22 26.17 -10.39
N GLU A 17 -25.98 26.52 -10.06
CA GLU A 17 -25.65 27.34 -8.88
C GLU A 17 -26.20 28.77 -9.03
N GLU A 18 -26.01 29.40 -10.19
CA GLU A 18 -26.56 30.73 -10.49
C GLU A 18 -28.11 30.72 -10.52
N ALA A 19 -28.72 29.62 -10.99
CA ALA A 19 -30.17 29.43 -10.95
C ALA A 19 -30.68 29.14 -9.53
N ALA A 20 -29.90 28.45 -8.70
CA ALA A 20 -30.25 28.14 -7.31
C ALA A 20 -30.33 29.39 -6.42
N GLU A 21 -29.57 30.44 -6.74
CA GLU A 21 -29.71 31.76 -6.09
C GLU A 21 -31.10 32.37 -6.32
N ARG A 22 -31.81 31.97 -7.38
CA ARG A 22 -33.17 32.44 -7.71
C ARG A 22 -34.26 31.47 -7.22
N ASP A 23 -34.02 30.16 -7.32
CA ASP A 23 -34.95 29.11 -6.87
C ASP A 23 -34.20 27.95 -6.15
N PRO A 24 -34.42 27.74 -4.83
CA PRO A 24 -33.66 26.75 -4.04
C PRO A 24 -33.99 25.29 -4.37
N THR A 25 -35.06 25.01 -5.13
CA THR A 25 -35.43 23.64 -5.54
C THR A 25 -34.50 23.06 -6.61
N VAL A 26 -33.82 23.94 -7.37
CA VAL A 26 -32.93 23.56 -8.49
C VAL A 26 -31.61 22.95 -8.00
N GLU A 27 -31.24 23.14 -6.72
CA GLU A 27 -30.05 22.53 -6.12
C GLU A 27 -30.07 21.00 -6.14
N GLN A 28 -31.26 20.37 -6.17
CA GLN A 28 -31.40 18.92 -6.10
C GLN A 28 -30.94 18.19 -7.37
N ASP A 29 -30.91 18.90 -8.51
CA ASP A 29 -30.48 18.34 -9.80
C ASP A 29 -28.98 18.53 -10.08
N LYS A 30 -28.23 19.10 -9.13
CA LYS A 30 -26.79 19.33 -9.25
C LYS A 30 -26.02 18.01 -9.28
N PHE A 31 -25.02 17.92 -10.17
CA PHE A 31 -24.17 16.73 -10.18
C PHE A 31 -23.36 16.63 -8.88
N PRO A 32 -23.26 15.43 -8.26
CA PRO A 32 -22.52 15.25 -7.03
C PRO A 32 -21.04 15.60 -7.22
N ALA A 33 -20.44 16.26 -6.21
CA ALA A 33 -19.04 16.71 -6.28
C ALA A 33 -18.04 15.55 -6.43
N GLU A 34 -18.41 14.36 -5.95
CA GLU A 34 -17.63 13.14 -6.12
C GLU A 34 -17.48 12.75 -7.58
N LEU A 35 -18.46 13.07 -8.43
CA LEU A 35 -18.41 12.76 -9.87
C LEU A 35 -17.39 13.64 -10.60
N THR A 36 -17.27 14.91 -10.20
CA THR A 36 -16.38 15.88 -10.84
C THR A 36 -14.94 15.83 -10.33
N ARG A 37 -14.72 15.39 -9.09
CA ARG A 37 -13.37 15.27 -8.48
C ARG A 37 -12.50 14.21 -9.18
N ARG A 38 -11.38 14.61 -9.81
CA ARG A 38 -10.41 13.70 -10.44
C ARG A 38 -9.12 13.47 -9.65
N TYR A 39 -8.97 14.11 -8.51
CA TYR A 39 -7.82 13.95 -7.64
C TYR A 39 -8.25 13.34 -6.31
N THR A 40 -7.33 12.62 -5.68
CA THR A 40 -7.46 12.14 -4.31
C THR A 40 -6.50 12.94 -3.43
N LEU A 41 -7.00 13.45 -2.31
CA LEU A 41 -6.15 14.08 -1.31
C LEU A 41 -5.65 13.03 -0.34
N VAL A 42 -4.37 13.12 -0.01
CA VAL A 42 -3.72 12.23 0.95
C VAL A 42 -2.99 13.04 2.00
N PHE A 43 -3.14 12.63 3.26
CA PHE A 43 -2.42 13.24 4.37
C PHE A 43 -1.07 12.57 4.55
N LYS A 44 0.01 13.36 4.40
CA LYS A 44 1.35 12.94 4.76
C LYS A 44 1.60 13.26 6.24
N PRO A 45 2.00 12.29 7.07
CA PRO A 45 2.31 12.55 8.47
C PRO A 45 3.49 13.53 8.58
N ARG A 46 3.49 14.34 9.64
CA ARG A 46 4.62 15.26 9.91
C ARG A 46 5.90 14.43 10.11
N SER A 47 6.96 14.81 9.41
CA SER A 47 8.29 14.26 9.67
C SER A 47 8.75 14.76 11.03
N GLY A 48 9.17 13.84 11.91
CA GLY A 48 9.54 14.17 13.28
C GLY A 48 10.63 15.23 13.31
N THR A 49 10.39 16.31 14.04
CA THR A 49 11.43 17.23 14.51
C THR A 49 12.11 16.62 15.73
N SER A 50 13.32 17.07 16.07
CA SER A 50 14.09 16.56 17.23
C SER A 50 13.30 16.59 18.56
N ASP A 51 12.38 17.54 18.72
CA ASP A 51 11.53 17.69 19.90
C ASP A 51 10.35 16.70 19.97
N HIS A 52 9.82 16.27 18.82
CA HIS A 52 8.69 15.36 18.74
C HIS A 52 8.91 14.32 17.64
N PRO A 53 9.61 13.21 17.94
CA PRO A 53 9.75 12.12 16.99
C PRO A 53 8.36 11.53 16.73
N THR A 54 7.89 11.59 15.48
CA THR A 54 6.73 10.78 15.04
C THR A 54 7.13 9.31 15.09
N LYS A 55 6.91 8.70 16.24
CA LYS A 55 7.20 7.29 16.47
C LYS A 55 6.11 6.44 15.84
N ALA A 56 6.52 5.56 14.93
CA ALA A 56 5.62 4.54 14.42
C ALA A 56 5.19 3.61 15.55
N LEU A 57 3.88 3.44 15.72
CA LEU A 57 3.26 2.52 16.67
C LEU A 57 3.37 1.09 16.15
N SER A 58 3.43 0.12 17.05
CA SER A 58 3.17 -1.28 16.70
C SER A 58 1.66 -1.51 16.58
N VAL A 59 1.24 -2.52 15.81
CA VAL A 59 -0.19 -2.85 15.67
C VAL A 59 -0.83 -3.11 17.04
N ARG A 60 -0.09 -3.70 17.97
CA ARG A 60 -0.51 -3.98 19.35
C ARG A 60 -0.86 -2.76 20.17
N GLN A 61 -0.15 -1.66 19.92
CA GLN A 61 -0.35 -0.39 20.62
C GLN A 61 -1.59 0.36 20.11
N VAL A 62 -2.17 -0.08 18.99
CA VAL A 62 -3.40 0.51 18.46
C VAL A 62 -4.59 0.03 19.30
N CYS A 63 -5.03 0.90 20.19
CA CYS A 63 -6.18 0.73 21.07
C CYS A 63 -7.37 1.63 20.67
N GLY A 64 -8.48 1.52 21.39
CA GLY A 64 -9.71 2.30 21.15
C GLY A 64 -9.51 3.81 21.18
N ASP A 65 -8.54 4.32 21.97
CA ASP A 65 -8.21 5.75 22.04
C ASP A 65 -7.70 6.33 20.72
N HIS A 66 -7.30 5.47 19.78
CA HIS A 66 -6.78 5.85 18.47
C HIS A 66 -7.85 5.85 17.38
N ILE A 67 -9.10 5.50 17.69
CA ILE A 67 -10.21 5.54 16.73
C ILE A 67 -10.42 6.99 16.26
N GLY A 68 -10.52 7.17 14.94
CA GLY A 68 -10.68 8.46 14.28
C GLY A 68 -9.40 9.32 14.22
N LYS A 69 -8.27 8.84 14.76
CA LYS A 69 -6.99 9.58 14.72
C LYS A 69 -6.12 9.12 13.55
N LEU A 70 -5.32 10.05 13.03
CA LEU A 70 -4.27 9.74 12.06
C LEU A 70 -3.08 9.09 12.80
N ILE A 71 -2.90 7.79 12.62
CA ILE A 71 -1.83 7.01 13.24
C ILE A 71 -0.82 6.56 12.19
N THR A 72 0.43 6.38 12.63
CA THR A 72 1.48 5.75 11.83
C THR A 72 1.82 4.40 12.45
N VAL A 73 1.60 3.31 11.71
CA VAL A 73 1.82 1.94 12.17
C VAL A 73 2.95 1.31 11.36
N ARG A 74 3.89 0.67 12.05
CA ARG A 74 4.95 -0.14 11.42
C ARG A 74 4.54 -1.60 11.42
N ALA A 75 4.52 -2.21 10.23
CA ALA A 75 4.09 -3.59 10.06
C ALA A 75 4.74 -4.24 8.83
N ILE A 76 4.60 -5.56 8.73
CA ILE A 76 4.98 -6.35 7.56
C ILE A 76 3.72 -6.67 6.77
N ALA A 77 3.71 -6.39 5.47
CA ALA A 77 2.61 -6.80 4.60
C ALA A 77 2.65 -8.32 4.42
N THR A 78 1.58 -9.03 4.77
CA THR A 78 1.52 -10.49 4.61
C THR A 78 0.72 -10.89 3.40
N ARG A 79 -0.43 -10.23 3.19
CA ARG A 79 -1.30 -10.52 2.07
C ARG A 79 -1.77 -9.22 1.44
N VAL A 80 -1.61 -9.15 0.13
CA VAL A 80 -2.03 -8.01 -0.69
C VAL A 80 -3.03 -8.56 -1.70
N SER A 81 -4.25 -8.03 -1.72
CA SER A 81 -5.25 -8.41 -2.71
C SER A 81 -4.94 -7.75 -4.06
N ASP A 82 -5.45 -8.33 -5.15
CA ASP A 82 -5.43 -7.68 -6.45
C ASP A 82 -6.26 -6.38 -6.46
N VAL A 83 -5.94 -5.53 -7.44
CA VAL A 83 -6.61 -4.24 -7.61
C VAL A 83 -8.02 -4.45 -8.13
N LYS A 84 -9.00 -4.05 -7.33
CA LYS A 84 -10.43 -4.13 -7.68
C LYS A 84 -11.01 -2.73 -7.87
N PRO A 85 -11.88 -2.49 -8.86
CA PRO A 85 -12.56 -1.21 -8.97
C PRO A 85 -13.71 -1.13 -7.94
N ILE A 86 -13.68 -0.12 -7.06
CA ILE A 86 -14.80 0.21 -6.17
C ILE A 86 -15.62 1.34 -6.78
N VAL A 87 -16.95 1.24 -6.74
CA VAL A 87 -17.83 2.29 -7.27
C VAL A 87 -17.89 3.43 -6.26
N GLN A 88 -17.59 4.65 -6.70
CA GLN A 88 -17.73 5.86 -5.88
C GLN A 88 -19.07 6.57 -6.16
N VAL A 89 -19.44 6.65 -7.44
CA VAL A 89 -20.72 7.22 -7.89
C VAL A 89 -21.33 6.25 -8.90
N SER A 90 -22.51 5.73 -8.58
CA SER A 90 -23.29 4.91 -9.50
C SER A 90 -24.21 5.80 -10.32
N ALA A 91 -24.18 5.63 -11.64
CA ALA A 91 -25.04 6.35 -12.58
C ALA A 91 -26.10 5.39 -13.14
N TYR A 92 -27.36 5.82 -13.11
CA TYR A 92 -28.49 5.08 -13.66
C TYR A 92 -29.14 5.85 -14.79
N THR A 93 -29.54 5.16 -15.84
CA THR A 93 -30.31 5.72 -16.96
C THR A 93 -31.73 5.20 -16.89
N CYS A 94 -32.72 6.08 -16.96
CA CYS A 94 -34.13 5.70 -17.01
C CYS A 94 -34.57 5.45 -18.46
N ASP A 95 -35.22 4.31 -18.73
CA ASP A 95 -35.65 3.95 -20.08
C ASP A 95 -36.80 4.83 -20.62
N ARG A 96 -37.58 5.47 -19.73
CA ARG A 96 -38.74 6.29 -20.13
C ARG A 96 -38.43 7.78 -20.25
N CYS A 97 -37.76 8.38 -19.27
CA CYS A 97 -37.43 9.81 -19.30
C CYS A 97 -36.04 10.10 -19.88
N GLY A 98 -35.17 9.09 -20.03
CA GLY A 98 -33.80 9.28 -20.51
C GLY A 98 -32.88 10.02 -19.53
N CYS A 99 -33.37 10.39 -18.34
CA CYS A 99 -32.57 11.11 -17.35
C CYS A 99 -31.49 10.21 -16.73
N GLU A 100 -30.29 10.79 -16.54
CA GLU A 100 -29.19 10.19 -15.80
C GLU A 100 -29.30 10.57 -14.31
N ILE A 101 -29.33 9.57 -13.43
CA ILE A 101 -29.41 9.75 -11.98
C ILE A 101 -28.10 9.28 -11.36
N PHE A 102 -27.53 10.12 -10.50
CA PHE A 102 -26.26 9.83 -9.84
C PHE A 102 -26.47 9.59 -8.34
N GLN A 103 -26.07 8.42 -7.87
CA GLN A 103 -26.11 8.03 -6.46
C GLN A 103 -24.67 7.92 -5.94
N PRO A 104 -24.22 8.82 -5.04
CA PRO A 104 -22.93 8.64 -4.36
C PRO A 104 -23.03 7.46 -3.39
N ILE A 105 -21.97 6.64 -3.36
CA ILE A 105 -21.90 5.45 -2.51
C ILE A 105 -20.81 5.68 -1.45
N SER A 106 -21.24 5.79 -0.19
CA SER A 106 -20.34 5.85 0.97
C SER A 106 -20.06 4.45 1.54
N ASP A 107 -21.04 3.57 1.50
CA ASP A 107 -21.00 2.27 2.17
C ASP A 107 -20.54 1.14 1.24
N ARG A 108 -19.92 0.12 1.84
CA ARG A 108 -19.48 -1.10 1.12
C ARG A 108 -20.64 -1.88 0.48
N GLN A 109 -21.82 -1.76 1.06
CA GLN A 109 -23.04 -2.36 0.54
C GLN A 109 -24.05 -1.24 0.35
N TYR A 110 -24.57 -1.11 -0.87
CA TYR A 110 -25.62 -0.16 -1.18
C TYR A 110 -26.77 -0.85 -1.91
N GLY A 111 -27.99 -0.39 -1.64
CA GLY A 111 -29.16 -0.79 -2.41
C GLY A 111 -29.24 0.03 -3.69
N PRO A 112 -29.32 -0.59 -4.88
CA PRO A 112 -29.50 0.15 -6.12
C PRO A 112 -30.86 0.82 -6.15
N LEU A 113 -30.92 2.00 -6.77
CA LEU A 113 -32.19 2.70 -6.99
C LEU A 113 -32.98 1.96 -8.07
N THR A 114 -34.19 1.51 -7.73
CA THR A 114 -35.11 0.83 -8.67
C THR A 114 -36.15 1.77 -9.24
N VAL A 115 -36.45 2.88 -8.55
CA VAL A 115 -37.47 3.85 -8.94
C VAL A 115 -36.79 5.17 -9.31
N CYS A 116 -37.16 5.70 -10.48
CA CYS A 116 -36.69 7.00 -10.97
C CYS A 116 -37.22 8.16 -10.11
N PRO A 117 -36.35 8.98 -9.46
CA PRO A 117 -36.76 10.14 -8.68
C PRO A 117 -37.11 11.39 -9.53
N SER A 118 -36.88 11.36 -10.86
CA SER A 118 -37.06 12.52 -11.75
C SER A 118 -38.48 13.09 -11.73
N GLU A 119 -38.59 14.40 -11.88
CA GLU A 119 -39.89 15.08 -11.92
C GLU A 119 -40.75 14.62 -13.09
N ASP A 120 -40.17 14.34 -14.25
CA ASP A 120 -40.91 13.92 -15.44
C ASP A 120 -41.61 12.56 -15.23
N CYS A 121 -40.92 11.59 -14.62
CA CYS A 121 -41.53 10.31 -14.30
C CYS A 121 -42.56 10.41 -13.17
N LYS A 122 -42.36 11.31 -12.20
CA LYS A 122 -43.34 11.57 -11.13
C LYS A 122 -44.60 12.24 -11.66
N LYS A 123 -44.47 13.27 -12.49
CA LYS A 123 -45.58 13.99 -13.13
C LYS A 123 -46.39 13.08 -14.04
N ASN A 124 -45.72 12.23 -14.83
CA ASN A 124 -46.38 11.30 -15.74
C ASN A 124 -46.86 10.00 -15.07
N GLN A 125 -46.68 9.84 -13.73
CA GLN A 125 -46.97 8.62 -12.97
C GLN A 125 -46.41 7.33 -13.61
N SER A 126 -45.35 7.46 -14.42
CA SER A 126 -44.75 6.37 -15.16
C SER A 126 -43.56 5.85 -14.40
N LYS A 127 -43.60 4.59 -13.93
CA LYS A 127 -42.46 3.93 -13.30
C LYS A 127 -41.53 3.39 -14.39
N GLY A 128 -40.55 4.21 -14.80
CA GLY A 128 -39.45 3.76 -15.65
C GLY A 128 -38.49 2.86 -14.85
N GLN A 129 -37.97 1.82 -15.50
CA GLN A 129 -36.92 0.98 -14.94
C GLN A 129 -35.58 1.73 -15.02
N LEU A 130 -34.80 1.66 -13.96
CA LEU A 130 -33.45 2.24 -13.89
C LEU A 130 -32.41 1.19 -14.24
N ASN A 131 -31.62 1.46 -15.27
CA ASN A 131 -30.55 0.59 -15.71
C ASN A 131 -29.19 1.19 -15.30
N PRO A 132 -28.34 0.45 -14.57
CA PRO A 132 -27.03 0.96 -14.15
C PRO A 132 -26.08 1.05 -15.35
N SER A 133 -25.47 2.21 -15.55
CA SER A 133 -24.55 2.49 -16.65
C SER A 133 -23.11 2.52 -16.14
N THR A 134 -22.31 1.51 -16.51
CA THR A 134 -20.90 1.41 -16.10
C THR A 134 -20.05 2.56 -16.64
N ARG A 135 -20.28 3.02 -17.88
CA ARG A 135 -19.50 4.12 -18.49
C ARG A 135 -19.76 5.49 -17.86
N ALA A 136 -20.98 5.72 -17.38
CA ALA A 136 -21.37 6.97 -16.72
C ALA A 136 -21.01 7.00 -15.23
N SER A 137 -20.84 5.81 -14.63
CA SER A 137 -20.43 5.62 -13.24
C SER A 137 -18.94 5.92 -13.05
N LYS A 138 -18.58 6.28 -11.82
CA LYS A 138 -17.19 6.55 -11.43
C LYS A 138 -16.67 5.44 -10.54
N PHE A 139 -15.54 4.86 -10.96
CA PHE A 139 -14.82 3.85 -10.19
C PHE A 139 -13.49 4.39 -9.67
N LEU A 140 -13.08 3.89 -8.52
CA LEU A 140 -11.80 4.15 -7.89
C LEU A 140 -11.04 2.82 -7.76
N PRO A 141 -9.73 2.76 -7.98
CA PRO A 141 -8.96 1.57 -7.66
C PRO A 141 -8.93 1.37 -6.15
N PHE A 142 -9.19 0.14 -5.72
CA PHE A 142 -9.23 -0.30 -4.33
C PHE A 142 -8.35 -1.53 -4.15
N GLN A 143 -7.66 -1.60 -3.02
CA GLN A 143 -6.83 -2.73 -2.66
C GLN A 143 -6.88 -2.95 -1.15
N GLU A 144 -7.12 -4.20 -0.74
CA GLU A 144 -7.05 -4.62 0.65
C GLU A 144 -5.69 -5.23 0.95
N VAL A 145 -5.04 -4.76 2.01
CA VAL A 145 -3.74 -5.23 2.47
C VAL A 145 -3.84 -5.67 3.92
N LYS A 146 -3.50 -6.93 4.21
CA LYS A 146 -3.35 -7.42 5.58
C LYS A 146 -1.91 -7.26 6.01
N VAL A 147 -1.74 -6.61 7.15
CA VAL A 147 -0.42 -6.35 7.74
C VAL A 147 -0.32 -7.03 9.10
N GLN A 148 0.88 -7.48 9.45
CA GLN A 148 1.17 -8.13 10.73
C GLN A 148 2.26 -7.38 11.50
N GLU A 149 2.25 -7.54 12.82
CA GLU A 149 3.31 -7.05 13.70
C GLU A 149 4.68 -7.60 13.29
N MET A 150 5.71 -6.79 13.50
CA MET A 150 7.08 -7.24 13.29
C MET A 150 7.45 -8.23 14.40
N ALA A 151 8.10 -9.34 14.04
CA ALA A 151 8.42 -10.42 14.99
C ALA A 151 9.23 -9.95 16.22
N GLU A 152 10.07 -8.92 16.06
CA GLU A 152 10.86 -8.31 17.13
C GLU A 152 10.00 -7.62 18.21
N GLN A 153 8.77 -7.24 17.88
CA GLN A 153 7.85 -6.52 18.77
C GLN A 153 6.86 -7.46 19.47
N VAL A 154 6.86 -8.76 19.12
CA VAL A 154 5.93 -9.74 19.67
C VAL A 154 6.50 -10.27 21.00
N PRO A 155 5.75 -10.16 22.11
CA PRO A 155 6.20 -10.73 23.38
C PRO A 155 6.18 -12.26 23.33
N ILE A 156 7.06 -12.86 24.14
CA ILE A 156 7.24 -14.31 24.21
C ILE A 156 5.89 -14.98 24.57
N GLY A 157 5.49 -15.98 23.78
CA GLY A 157 4.29 -16.78 24.01
C GLY A 157 2.99 -16.24 23.42
N GLN A 158 3.02 -15.12 22.68
CA GLN A 158 1.82 -14.58 22.03
C GLN A 158 1.91 -14.62 20.50
N ILE A 159 0.74 -14.72 19.87
CA ILE A 159 0.60 -14.72 18.41
C ILE A 159 0.63 -13.25 17.91
N PRO A 160 1.32 -12.95 16.79
CA PRO A 160 1.29 -11.63 16.18
C PRO A 160 -0.14 -11.25 15.77
N ARG A 161 -0.54 -10.01 16.07
CA ARG A 161 -1.84 -9.50 15.62
C ARG A 161 -1.75 -9.03 14.18
N SER A 162 -2.85 -9.19 13.45
CA SER A 162 -3.03 -8.69 12.10
C SER A 162 -4.00 -7.52 12.06
N LEU A 163 -3.75 -6.57 11.18
CA LEU A 163 -4.60 -5.42 10.93
C LEU A 163 -4.92 -5.33 9.44
N THR A 164 -6.15 -4.92 9.11
CA THR A 164 -6.57 -4.71 7.73
C THR A 164 -6.36 -3.25 7.34
N VAL A 165 -5.70 -3.03 6.21
CA VAL A 165 -5.41 -1.71 5.66
C VAL A 165 -6.10 -1.59 4.31
N LEU A 166 -6.83 -0.50 4.12
CA LEU A 166 -7.52 -0.19 2.87
C LEU A 166 -6.72 0.87 2.11
N CYS A 167 -6.33 0.55 0.88
CA CYS A 167 -5.62 1.47 0.00
C CYS A 167 -6.56 1.90 -1.13
N TYR A 168 -6.60 3.21 -1.38
CA TYR A 168 -7.44 3.82 -2.39
C TYR A 168 -6.60 4.62 -3.39
N GLY A 169 -7.10 4.76 -4.62
CA GLY A 169 -6.53 5.68 -5.60
C GLY A 169 -5.08 5.33 -5.99
N SER A 170 -4.20 6.33 -5.90
CA SER A 170 -2.79 6.20 -6.29
C SER A 170 -1.91 5.41 -5.30
N LEU A 171 -2.45 5.04 -4.13
CA LEU A 171 -1.71 4.26 -3.12
C LEU A 171 -1.69 2.77 -3.43
N VAL A 172 -2.54 2.34 -4.36
CA VAL A 172 -2.66 0.96 -4.82
C VAL A 172 -1.40 0.54 -5.59
N ARG A 173 -1.00 -0.73 -5.49
CA ARG A 173 0.24 -1.32 -6.06
C ARG A 173 1.56 -0.79 -5.47
N ASN A 174 1.52 0.01 -4.41
CA ASN A 174 2.72 0.47 -3.72
C ASN A 174 3.15 -0.46 -2.57
N ILE A 175 2.57 -1.64 -2.41
CA ILE A 175 2.93 -2.58 -1.34
C ILE A 175 3.09 -3.97 -1.96
N ASN A 176 4.22 -4.62 -1.72
CA ASN A 176 4.39 -6.03 -2.04
C ASN A 176 4.26 -6.89 -0.77
N PRO A 177 3.81 -8.15 -0.91
CA PRO A 177 3.90 -9.12 0.19
C PRO A 177 5.35 -9.27 0.69
N GLY A 178 5.53 -9.28 2.01
CA GLY A 178 6.82 -9.39 2.69
C GLY A 178 7.52 -8.06 2.98
N ASP A 179 7.01 -6.94 2.46
CA ASP A 179 7.63 -5.62 2.68
C ASP A 179 7.40 -5.10 4.10
N VAL A 180 8.45 -4.52 4.68
CA VAL A 180 8.38 -3.78 5.95
C VAL A 180 8.00 -2.33 5.62
N ILE A 181 6.81 -1.93 6.07
CA ILE A 181 6.18 -0.65 5.71
C ILE A 181 5.72 0.12 6.95
N ASP A 182 5.89 1.44 6.89
CA ASP A 182 5.25 2.39 7.80
C ASP A 182 4.03 2.97 7.08
N ILE A 183 2.84 2.67 7.59
CA ILE A 183 1.56 3.10 7.02
C ILE A 183 1.00 4.21 7.89
N ALA A 184 0.76 5.37 7.31
CA ALA A 184 0.03 6.46 7.92
C ALA A 184 -1.42 6.45 7.42
N GLY A 185 -2.36 6.42 8.35
CA GLY A 185 -3.77 6.29 8.00
C GLY A 185 -4.70 6.59 9.16
N ILE A 186 -5.98 6.70 8.87
CA ILE A 186 -7.02 6.93 9.88
C ILE A 186 -7.54 5.56 10.32
N PHE A 187 -7.56 5.33 11.64
CA PHE A 187 -8.09 4.09 12.20
C PHE A 187 -9.60 4.21 12.40
N LEU A 188 -10.37 3.40 11.68
CA LEU A 188 -11.84 3.48 11.63
C LEU A 188 -12.47 2.11 11.93
N PRO A 189 -13.60 2.07 12.66
CA PRO A 189 -14.41 0.88 12.78
C PRO A 189 -15.33 0.73 11.55
N THR A 190 -15.48 -0.50 11.07
CA THR A 190 -16.57 -0.89 10.16
C THR A 190 -17.68 -1.58 10.97
N PRO A 191 -18.92 -1.07 10.94
CA PRO A 191 -20.05 -1.80 11.49
C PRO A 191 -20.34 -3.05 10.64
N TYR A 192 -20.74 -4.14 11.30
CA TYR A 192 -21.29 -5.29 10.58
C TYR A 192 -22.71 -4.97 10.11
N THR A 193 -23.04 -5.31 8.86
CA THR A 193 -24.40 -5.19 8.31
C THR A 193 -25.08 -6.56 8.21
N GLY A 194 -26.42 -6.56 8.16
CA GLY A 194 -27.25 -7.75 7.92
C GLY A 194 -27.24 -8.76 9.08
N PHE A 195 -27.35 -10.05 8.75
CA PHE A 195 -27.44 -11.15 9.75
C PHE A 195 -26.22 -11.23 10.69
N LYS A 196 -25.05 -10.74 10.25
CA LYS A 196 -23.85 -10.66 11.10
C LYS A 196 -23.98 -9.60 12.19
N ALA A 197 -24.75 -8.53 11.97
CA ALA A 197 -24.99 -7.48 12.96
C ALA A 197 -25.75 -8.02 14.19
N MET A 198 -26.75 -8.89 13.98
CA MET A 198 -27.52 -9.51 15.07
C MET A 198 -26.66 -10.38 15.99
N LYS A 199 -25.63 -11.05 15.44
CA LYS A 199 -24.73 -11.92 16.20
C LYS A 199 -23.55 -11.17 16.83
N ALA A 200 -23.08 -10.11 16.18
CA ALA A 200 -21.89 -9.36 16.60
C ALA A 200 -22.18 -8.35 17.72
N GLY A 201 -23.44 -7.97 17.95
CA GLY A 201 -23.79 -6.99 18.99
C GLY A 201 -23.09 -5.65 18.74
N LEU A 202 -22.31 -5.18 19.73
CA LEU A 202 -21.52 -3.94 19.64
C LEU A 202 -20.08 -4.14 19.12
N LEU A 203 -19.68 -5.37 18.80
CA LEU A 203 -18.35 -5.62 18.23
C LEU A 203 -18.28 -5.03 16.82
N THR A 204 -17.26 -4.23 16.58
CA THR A 204 -16.94 -3.66 15.27
C THR A 204 -15.56 -4.15 14.83
N ASP A 205 -15.47 -4.56 13.57
CA ASP A 205 -14.16 -4.78 12.97
C ASP A 205 -13.48 -3.43 12.76
N THR A 206 -12.16 -3.42 12.81
CA THR A 206 -11.38 -2.20 12.61
C THR A 206 -10.46 -2.32 11.41
N TYR A 207 -10.27 -1.20 10.73
CA TYR A 207 -9.36 -1.10 9.59
C TYR A 207 -8.65 0.25 9.63
N VAL A 208 -7.52 0.33 8.94
CA VAL A 208 -6.81 1.59 8.71
C VAL A 208 -7.03 2.00 7.26
N GLU A 209 -7.59 3.19 7.06
CA GLU A 209 -7.61 3.83 5.76
C GLU A 209 -6.25 4.46 5.49
N ALA A 210 -5.51 3.94 4.51
CA ALA A 210 -4.17 4.41 4.20
C ALA A 210 -4.22 5.77 3.49
N HIS A 211 -3.44 6.72 4.00
CA HIS A 211 -3.16 7.99 3.33
C HIS A 211 -1.73 8.08 2.82
N HIS A 212 -0.75 7.55 3.55
CA HIS A 212 0.64 7.61 3.12
C HIS A 212 1.39 6.36 3.50
N ILE A 213 2.04 5.73 2.53
CA ILE A 213 2.82 4.51 2.70
C ILE A 213 4.29 4.85 2.54
N ARG A 214 5.10 4.48 3.53
CA ARG A 214 6.56 4.59 3.48
C ARG A 214 7.18 3.19 3.58
N GLN A 215 7.75 2.72 2.48
CA GLN A 215 8.53 1.49 2.49
C GLN A 215 9.93 1.75 3.07
N HIS A 216 10.40 0.86 3.96
CA HIS A 216 11.78 0.91 4.46
C HIS A 216 12.77 0.29 3.49
N LYS A 217 12.38 -0.84 2.87
CA LYS A 217 13.20 -1.55 1.89
C LYS A 217 12.85 -1.07 0.49
N LYS A 218 13.46 0.05 0.07
CA LYS A 218 13.27 0.54 -1.30
C LYS A 218 14.05 -0.30 -2.31
N ALA A 219 13.52 -0.40 -3.53
CA ALA A 219 14.31 -0.84 -4.66
C ALA A 219 15.50 0.13 -4.87
N TYR A 220 16.64 -0.38 -5.35
CA TYR A 220 17.83 0.44 -5.62
C TYR A 220 17.54 1.65 -6.52
N SER A 221 16.58 1.50 -7.44
CA SER A 221 16.10 2.54 -8.35
C SER A 221 15.37 3.70 -7.67
N GLU A 222 14.84 3.53 -6.45
CA GLU A 222 14.01 4.53 -5.75
C GLU A 222 14.72 5.18 -4.56
N MET A 223 16.01 4.90 -4.37
CA MET A 223 16.82 5.59 -3.38
C MET A 223 17.04 7.05 -3.79
N ILE A 224 16.53 7.96 -2.97
CA ILE A 224 16.67 9.40 -3.19
C ILE A 224 18.11 9.80 -2.84
N ILE A 225 18.86 10.24 -3.85
CA ILE A 225 20.21 10.78 -3.67
C ILE A 225 20.08 12.22 -3.17
N ASP A 226 20.22 12.41 -1.87
CA ASP A 226 20.24 13.75 -1.26
C ASP A 226 21.62 14.41 -1.48
N ALA A 227 21.66 15.73 -1.66
CA ALA A 227 22.90 16.49 -1.83
C ALA A 227 23.84 16.33 -0.62
N ARG A 228 23.30 16.12 0.58
CA ARG A 228 24.09 15.80 1.79
C ARG A 228 24.74 14.42 1.74
N LEU A 229 24.10 13.45 1.08
CA LEU A 229 24.65 12.13 0.89
C LEU A 229 25.83 12.19 -0.09
N VAL A 230 25.68 12.92 -1.20
CA VAL A 230 26.74 13.14 -2.19
C VAL A 230 27.98 13.75 -1.55
N ARG A 231 27.81 14.84 -0.76
CA ARG A 231 28.93 15.46 -0.04
C ARG A 231 29.67 14.49 0.89
N ARG A 232 28.92 13.60 1.57
CA ARG A 232 29.55 12.55 2.41
C ARG A 232 30.33 11.55 1.57
N ILE A 233 29.78 11.12 0.43
CA ILE A 233 30.47 10.22 -0.51
C ILE A 233 31.77 10.86 -1.01
N ASP A 234 31.74 12.14 -1.35
CA ASP A 234 32.94 12.87 -1.81
C ASP A 234 34.02 12.96 -0.73
N ASN A 235 33.63 13.18 0.53
CA ASN A 235 34.57 13.17 1.66
C ASN A 235 35.26 11.80 1.81
N TYR A 236 34.52 10.70 1.65
CA TYR A 236 35.10 9.36 1.67
C TYR A 236 36.00 9.09 0.46
N ARG A 237 35.67 9.67 -0.70
CA ARG A 237 36.52 9.56 -1.90
C ARG A 237 37.89 10.21 -1.69
N GLN A 238 37.96 11.32 -0.95
CA GLN A 238 39.22 12.02 -0.67
C GLN A 238 40.17 11.25 0.25
N THR A 239 39.66 10.35 1.10
CA THR A 239 40.47 9.58 2.06
C THR A 239 41.29 8.46 1.41
N GLY A 240 41.06 8.15 0.13
CA GLY A 240 41.90 7.27 -0.71
C GLY A 240 41.82 5.77 -0.41
N GLN A 241 41.62 5.35 0.85
CA GLN A 241 41.57 3.94 1.28
C GLN A 241 40.14 3.40 1.52
N VAL A 242 39.20 3.75 0.64
CA VAL A 242 37.77 3.39 0.81
C VAL A 242 37.55 1.88 0.89
N TYR A 243 38.26 1.11 0.07
CA TYR A 243 38.08 -0.35 0.02
C TYR A 243 38.44 -1.03 1.34
N GLU A 244 39.58 -0.68 1.93
CA GLU A 244 40.02 -1.26 3.19
C GLU A 244 39.21 -0.72 4.38
N LEU A 245 38.85 0.56 4.35
CA LEU A 245 37.99 1.19 5.36
C LEU A 245 36.61 0.52 5.42
N LEU A 246 35.96 0.31 4.27
CA LEU A 246 34.67 -0.38 4.19
C LEU A 246 34.78 -1.83 4.63
N ALA A 247 35.84 -2.55 4.23
CA ALA A 247 36.06 -3.92 4.66
C ALA A 247 36.24 -4.03 6.18
N LYS A 248 36.99 -3.10 6.80
CA LYS A 248 37.12 -3.01 8.28
C LYS A 248 35.81 -2.63 8.97
N SER A 249 34.98 -1.83 8.31
CA SER A 249 33.67 -1.39 8.83
C SER A 249 32.61 -2.49 8.79
N ILE A 250 32.78 -3.53 7.97
CA ILE A 250 31.89 -4.70 7.96
C ILE A 250 32.17 -5.56 9.20
N ALA A 251 31.13 -5.77 10.01
CA ALA A 251 31.16 -6.56 11.24
C ALA A 251 32.38 -6.23 12.14
N PRO A 252 32.44 -5.00 12.72
CA PRO A 252 33.58 -4.57 13.55
C PRO A 252 33.73 -5.41 14.83
N GLU A 253 32.65 -6.08 15.26
CA GLU A 253 32.63 -7.01 16.40
C GLU A 253 33.51 -8.25 16.19
N ILE A 254 33.80 -8.62 14.94
CA ILE A 254 34.60 -9.81 14.61
C ILE A 254 36.02 -9.38 14.28
N PHE A 255 36.98 -9.85 15.08
CA PHE A 255 38.40 -9.62 14.87
C PHE A 255 38.95 -10.43 13.68
N GLY A 256 39.84 -9.82 12.91
CA GLY A 256 40.53 -10.48 11.80
C GLY A 256 39.68 -10.69 10.53
N HIS A 257 40.03 -11.72 9.75
CA HIS A 257 39.38 -12.13 8.50
C HIS A 257 39.14 -10.99 7.48
N LEU A 258 40.12 -10.11 7.31
CA LEU A 258 40.00 -8.97 6.40
C LEU A 258 39.70 -9.40 4.96
N ASP A 259 40.28 -10.49 4.49
CA ASP A 259 40.06 -10.97 3.11
C ASP A 259 38.66 -11.54 2.91
N VAL A 260 38.11 -12.20 3.93
CA VAL A 260 36.72 -12.67 3.90
C VAL A 260 35.77 -11.47 3.90
N LYS A 261 36.02 -10.45 4.73
CA LYS A 261 35.21 -9.21 4.76
C LYS A 261 35.29 -8.45 3.43
N LYS A 262 36.46 -8.42 2.80
CA LYS A 262 36.65 -7.87 1.44
C LYS A 262 35.83 -8.63 0.39
N ALA A 263 35.81 -9.96 0.45
CA ALA A 263 34.98 -10.78 -0.45
C ALA A 263 33.48 -10.53 -0.23
N LEU A 264 33.05 -10.43 1.04
CA LEU A 264 31.66 -10.11 1.41
C LEU A 264 31.26 -8.68 0.99
N LEU A 265 32.20 -7.73 0.97
CA LEU A 265 31.98 -6.39 0.43
C LEU A 265 31.71 -6.43 -1.08
N LEU A 266 32.50 -7.21 -1.83
CA LEU A 266 32.29 -7.40 -3.27
C LEU A 266 30.96 -8.11 -3.56
N LEU A 267 30.56 -9.05 -2.72
CA LEU A 267 29.23 -9.68 -2.78
C LEU A 267 28.10 -8.64 -2.65
N LEU A 268 28.22 -7.69 -1.71
CA LEU A 268 27.20 -6.66 -1.49
C LEU A 268 27.09 -5.65 -2.63
N ILE A 269 28.22 -5.31 -3.26
CA ILE A 269 28.25 -4.39 -4.41
C ILE A 269 27.69 -5.09 -5.66
N GLY A 270 27.99 -6.38 -5.84
CA GLY A 270 27.62 -7.15 -7.01
C GLY A 270 28.42 -6.75 -8.25
N GLY A 271 28.26 -7.54 -9.32
CA GLY A 271 28.82 -7.22 -10.63
C GLY A 271 27.77 -6.62 -11.57
N VAL A 272 28.22 -6.21 -12.76
CA VAL A 272 27.33 -5.72 -13.82
C VAL A 272 26.84 -6.91 -14.65
N THR A 273 25.53 -7.02 -14.81
CA THR A 273 24.92 -7.97 -15.75
C THR A 273 25.24 -7.54 -17.19
N LYS A 274 25.67 -8.49 -18.01
CA LYS A 274 25.98 -8.21 -19.42
C LYS A 274 24.94 -8.86 -20.31
N GLU A 275 24.33 -8.06 -21.17
CA GLU A 275 23.49 -8.54 -22.27
C GLU A 275 24.34 -8.59 -23.53
N MET A 276 24.51 -9.78 -24.09
CA MET A 276 25.20 -9.95 -25.37
C MET A 276 24.22 -9.61 -26.50
N GLY A 277 24.72 -9.13 -27.65
CA GLY A 277 23.88 -8.78 -28.81
C GLY A 277 23.03 -9.93 -29.35
N ASP A 278 23.30 -11.16 -28.94
CA ASP A 278 22.59 -12.39 -29.28
C ASP A 278 21.44 -12.74 -28.31
N GLY A 279 21.06 -11.81 -27.42
CA GLY A 279 19.96 -11.99 -26.45
C GLY A 279 20.31 -12.83 -25.22
N MET A 280 21.51 -13.41 -25.15
CA MET A 280 22.02 -14.08 -23.95
C MET A 280 22.36 -13.08 -22.84
N LYS A 281 21.85 -13.33 -21.63
CA LYS A 281 22.16 -12.55 -20.42
C LYS A 281 23.13 -13.31 -19.53
N ILE A 282 24.29 -12.72 -19.25
CA ILE A 282 25.28 -13.26 -18.32
C ILE A 282 25.04 -12.64 -16.95
N ARG A 283 24.84 -13.49 -15.92
CA ARG A 283 24.63 -13.04 -14.54
C ARG A 283 25.86 -12.28 -14.03
N GLY A 284 25.62 -11.11 -13.43
CA GLY A 284 26.65 -10.30 -12.76
C GLY A 284 26.78 -10.61 -11.26
N ASP A 285 25.84 -11.36 -10.70
CA ASP A 285 25.79 -11.64 -9.27
C ASP A 285 26.84 -12.67 -8.85
N ILE A 286 27.46 -12.40 -7.70
CA ILE A 286 28.48 -13.26 -7.10
C ILE A 286 27.79 -14.17 -6.10
N ASN A 287 28.06 -15.47 -6.16
CA ASN A 287 27.64 -16.42 -5.14
C ASN A 287 28.88 -16.88 -4.37
N MET A 288 28.83 -16.84 -3.05
CA MET A 288 29.95 -17.25 -2.20
C MET A 288 29.53 -18.28 -1.16
N CYS A 289 30.37 -19.29 -0.96
CA CYS A 289 30.21 -20.30 0.08
C CYS A 289 31.31 -20.13 1.13
N LEU A 290 30.94 -20.08 2.41
CA LEU A 290 31.88 -20.00 3.52
C LEU A 290 32.01 -21.37 4.20
N MET A 291 33.13 -22.04 3.95
CA MET A 291 33.50 -23.31 4.60
C MET A 291 34.55 -23.07 5.69
N GLY A 292 34.56 -23.90 6.74
CA GLY A 292 35.54 -23.78 7.83
C GLY A 292 35.07 -24.42 9.14
N ASP A 293 35.90 -24.36 10.16
CA ASP A 293 35.64 -24.97 11.47
C ASP A 293 34.49 -24.29 12.24
N PRO A 294 33.87 -24.98 13.21
CA PRO A 294 33.01 -24.33 14.18
C PRO A 294 33.82 -23.31 15.00
N GLY A 295 33.22 -22.15 15.29
CA GLY A 295 33.88 -21.10 16.08
C GLY A 295 34.46 -19.92 15.28
N VAL A 296 34.54 -20.01 13.95
CA VAL A 296 35.08 -18.93 13.07
C VAL A 296 34.04 -17.81 12.80
N ALA A 297 33.04 -17.65 13.67
CA ALA A 297 31.97 -16.63 13.56
C ALA A 297 31.24 -16.52 12.20
N LYS A 298 31.27 -17.56 11.35
CA LYS A 298 30.67 -17.57 9.99
C LYS A 298 29.19 -17.16 10.00
N SER A 299 28.40 -17.73 10.90
CA SER A 299 26.96 -17.41 11.02
C SER A 299 26.72 -15.96 11.43
N GLN A 300 27.62 -15.36 12.22
CA GLN A 300 27.51 -13.97 12.64
C GLN A 300 27.83 -13.01 11.49
N LEU A 301 28.83 -13.33 10.66
CA LEU A 301 29.11 -12.59 9.42
C LEU A 301 27.90 -12.59 8.49
N LEU A 302 27.27 -13.75 8.25
CA LEU A 302 26.09 -13.86 7.38
C LEU A 302 24.89 -13.08 7.92
N LYS A 303 24.62 -13.16 9.24
CA LYS A 303 23.57 -12.36 9.88
C LYS A 303 23.83 -10.86 9.73
N TYR A 304 25.07 -10.42 9.92
CA TYR A 304 25.43 -9.00 9.76
C TYR A 304 25.15 -8.53 8.32
N ILE A 305 25.57 -9.30 7.32
CA ILE A 305 25.33 -8.97 5.90
C ILE A 305 23.85 -8.92 5.57
N SER A 306 23.06 -9.88 6.07
CA SER A 306 21.60 -9.86 5.85
C SER A 306 20.92 -8.63 6.44
N LYS A 307 21.51 -8.03 7.49
CA LYS A 307 21.01 -6.80 8.12
C LYS A 307 21.43 -5.54 7.36
N VAL A 308 22.64 -5.53 6.81
CA VAL A 308 23.16 -4.40 6.02
C VAL A 308 22.53 -4.35 4.62
N ALA A 309 22.29 -5.50 4.01
CA ALA A 309 21.68 -5.58 2.70
C ALA A 309 20.21 -5.10 2.74
N PRO A 310 19.78 -4.20 1.84
CA PRO A 310 18.42 -3.64 1.87
C PRO A 310 17.33 -4.71 1.66
N ARG A 311 17.65 -5.80 0.96
CA ARG A 311 16.75 -6.96 0.74
C ARG A 311 17.33 -8.27 1.28
N GLY A 312 18.16 -8.22 2.32
CA GLY A 312 18.69 -9.43 2.94
C GLY A 312 17.61 -10.24 3.66
N VAL A 313 17.62 -11.56 3.45
CA VAL A 313 16.81 -12.53 4.17
C VAL A 313 17.74 -13.60 4.71
N TYR A 314 17.65 -13.87 6.02
CA TYR A 314 18.42 -14.93 6.67
C TYR A 314 17.56 -16.18 6.83
N THR A 315 18.03 -17.30 6.29
CA THR A 315 17.35 -18.61 6.39
C THR A 315 18.33 -19.68 6.85
N SER A 316 17.80 -20.76 7.43
CA SER A 316 18.60 -21.92 7.89
C SER A 316 18.16 -23.15 7.12
N GLY A 317 19.12 -23.94 6.62
CA GLY A 317 18.83 -25.14 5.82
C GLY A 317 18.03 -26.21 6.56
N ARG A 318 18.00 -26.22 7.90
CA ARG A 318 17.12 -27.11 8.68
C ARG A 318 15.69 -26.57 8.86
N GLY A 319 15.51 -25.25 8.79
CA GLY A 319 14.22 -24.58 9.01
C GLY A 319 13.48 -24.24 7.73
N SER A 320 14.07 -24.53 6.57
CA SER A 320 13.52 -24.19 5.26
C SER A 320 13.45 -25.45 4.40
N SER A 321 12.27 -25.77 3.88
CA SER A 321 12.09 -26.83 2.89
C SER A 321 12.44 -26.30 1.49
N GLY A 322 12.71 -27.20 0.53
CA GLY A 322 12.97 -26.80 -0.86
C GLY A 322 11.80 -26.00 -1.47
N VAL A 323 10.57 -26.33 -1.07
CA VAL A 323 9.35 -25.59 -1.44
C VAL A 323 9.33 -24.19 -0.80
N GLY A 324 9.73 -24.07 0.47
CA GLY A 324 9.80 -22.78 1.17
C GLY A 324 10.93 -21.85 0.72
N LEU A 325 11.96 -22.36 0.02
CA LEU A 325 13.05 -21.56 -0.55
C LEU A 325 12.77 -21.08 -1.99
N THR A 326 11.86 -21.75 -2.69
CA THR A 326 11.56 -21.47 -4.11
C THR A 326 10.29 -20.63 -4.22
N ALA A 327 9.15 -21.27 -4.40
CA ALA A 327 7.82 -20.66 -4.37
C ALA A 327 6.80 -21.77 -4.11
N ALA A 328 5.71 -21.45 -3.40
CA ALA A 328 4.65 -22.39 -3.11
C ALA A 328 3.34 -21.83 -3.63
N VAL A 329 2.73 -22.50 -4.60
CA VAL A 329 1.42 -22.08 -5.10
C VAL A 329 0.35 -22.51 -4.10
N MET A 330 -0.31 -21.55 -3.47
CA MET A 330 -1.45 -21.75 -2.58
C MET A 330 -2.71 -21.19 -3.22
N ARG A 331 -3.85 -21.87 -3.03
CA ARG A 331 -5.16 -21.32 -3.42
C ARG A 331 -5.69 -20.43 -2.32
N ASP A 332 -6.09 -19.22 -2.69
CA ASP A 332 -6.73 -18.30 -1.77
C ASP A 332 -8.14 -18.80 -1.42
N PRO A 333 -8.47 -19.04 -0.14
CA PRO A 333 -9.77 -19.61 0.26
C PRO A 333 -10.96 -18.68 0.00
N VAL A 334 -10.73 -17.40 -0.32
CA VAL A 334 -11.81 -16.41 -0.54
C VAL A 334 -11.99 -16.06 -2.01
N THR A 335 -10.90 -15.93 -2.77
CA THR A 335 -10.95 -15.55 -4.19
C THR A 335 -10.74 -16.72 -5.14
N ASP A 336 -10.34 -17.89 -4.64
CA ASP A 336 -9.98 -19.10 -5.41
C ASP A 336 -8.85 -18.87 -6.43
N GLU A 337 -8.15 -17.74 -6.30
CA GLU A 337 -6.99 -17.38 -7.09
C GLU A 337 -5.74 -18.11 -6.61
N MET A 338 -4.82 -18.40 -7.53
CA MET A 338 -3.53 -19.00 -7.19
C MET A 338 -2.55 -17.90 -6.76
N VAL A 339 -2.10 -17.96 -5.50
CA VAL A 339 -1.14 -17.05 -4.88
C VAL A 339 0.21 -17.77 -4.74
N LEU A 340 1.32 -17.07 -5.01
CA LEU A 340 2.70 -17.55 -4.85
C LEU A 340 3.26 -17.31 -3.45
#